data_AF-K1XQ87-F1
#
_entry.id   AF-K1XQ87-F1
#
_cell.length_a   1.000
_cell.length_b   1.000
_cell.length_c   1.000
_cell.angle_alpha   90.00
_cell.angle_beta   90.00
_cell.angle_gamma   90.00
#
_symmetry.space_group_name_H-M   'P 1'
#
loop_
_entity.id
_entity.type
_entity.pdbx_description
1 polymer ?
#
loop_
_entity_poly.entity_id
_entity_poly.type
_entity_poly.pdbx_seq_one_letter_code
_entity_poly.pdbx_strand_id
1 'polypeptide(L)'
;MPQEIDYLIGKFKASKHPDFRVINNKFSDSTPHYVLKEVGDSFEKMAAKAKKDSITIFAVSGFRSFIMQKQIWEEKFSGARLANGLILSKEYPHDFSKRVEN
;
A
#
# COMPACT_ATOMS: atom_id res chain seq x y z
N MET A 1 -1.23 -14.38 18.09
CA MET A 1 -0.70 -13.10 17.57
C MET A 1 0.54 -13.43 16.75
N PRO A 2 0.84 -12.72 15.65
CA PRO A 2 2.08 -12.94 14.89
C PRO A 2 3.30 -12.80 15.80
N GLN A 3 4.39 -13.49 15.48
CA GLN A 3 5.69 -13.15 16.08
C GLN A 3 6.02 -11.69 15.73
N GLU A 4 6.73 -10.97 16.59
CA GLU A 4 7.02 -9.53 16.41
C GLU A 4 7.61 -9.23 15.02
N ILE A 5 8.52 -10.09 14.55
CA ILE A 5 9.11 -10.01 13.22
C ILE A 5 8.05 -10.12 12.12
N ASP A 6 7.12 -11.09 12.21
CA ASP A 6 6.07 -11.29 11.21
C ASP A 6 5.10 -10.10 11.15
N TYR A 7 4.83 -9.47 12.29
CA TYR A 7 4.06 -8.23 12.34
C TYR A 7 4.79 -7.10 11.61
N LEU A 8 6.07 -6.85 11.94
CA LEU A 8 6.87 -5.78 11.35
C LEU A 8 7.04 -5.91 9.84
N ILE A 9 7.24 -7.13 9.34
CA ILE A 9 7.41 -7.38 7.90
C ILE A 9 6.10 -7.61 7.15
N GLY A 10 4.95 -7.55 7.83
CA GLY A 10 3.64 -7.70 7.21
C GLY A 10 3.34 -9.13 6.73
N LYS A 11 3.88 -10.15 7.39
CA LYS A 11 3.57 -11.58 7.15
C LYS A 11 2.32 -12.03 7.92
N PHE A 12 1.24 -11.25 7.82
CA PHE A 12 -0.04 -11.59 8.43
C PHE A 12 -1.21 -11.10 7.55
N LYS A 13 -2.42 -11.56 7.89
CA LYS A 13 -3.65 -11.12 7.23
C LYS A 13 -4.29 -10.02 8.06
N ALA A 14 -4.36 -8.80 7.53
CA ALA A 14 -5.01 -7.67 8.21
C ALA A 14 -6.48 -7.94 8.55
N SER A 15 -7.20 -8.71 7.71
CA SER A 15 -8.58 -9.13 8.00
C SER A 15 -8.74 -10.00 9.26
N LYS A 16 -7.65 -10.57 9.78
CA LYS A 16 -7.62 -11.37 11.00
C LYS A 16 -6.93 -10.65 12.17
N HIS A 17 -6.44 -9.42 11.96
CA HIS A 17 -5.70 -8.68 12.97
C HIS A 17 -6.65 -7.72 13.70
N PRO A 18 -6.77 -7.78 15.04
CA PRO A 18 -7.76 -7.01 15.78
C PRO A 18 -7.58 -5.50 15.65
N ASP A 19 -6.36 -5.04 15.40
CA ASP A 19 -6.04 -3.61 15.28
C ASP A 19 -6.29 -3.02 13.89
N PHE A 20 -6.69 -3.85 12.93
CA PHE A 20 -6.97 -3.42 11.57
C PHE A 20 -8.48 -3.33 11.32
N ARG A 21 -8.85 -2.35 10.51
CA ARG A 21 -10.22 -2.17 10.00
C ARG A 21 -10.17 -1.74 8.54
N VAL A 22 -11.31 -1.84 7.87
CA VAL A 22 -11.49 -1.33 6.52
C VAL A 22 -11.84 0.17 6.58
N ILE A 23 -11.26 0.97 5.68
CA ILE A 23 -11.68 2.37 5.47
C ILE A 23 -13.11 2.39 4.95
N ASN A 24 -13.94 3.32 5.41
CA ASN A 24 -15.30 3.46 4.88
C ASN A 24 -15.29 3.68 3.35
N ASN A 25 -16.12 2.92 2.62
CA ASN A 25 -16.15 2.97 1.16
C ASN A 25 -16.32 4.39 0.57
N LYS A 26 -17.00 5.30 1.29
CA LYS A 26 -17.16 6.71 0.87
C LYS A 26 -15.83 7.48 0.73
N PHE A 27 -14.76 6.97 1.32
CA PHE A 27 -13.41 7.55 1.29
C PHE A 27 -12.41 6.61 0.60
N SER A 28 -12.86 5.74 -0.30
CA SER A 28 -12.02 4.78 -1.03
C SER A 28 -12.46 4.64 -2.48
N ASP A 29 -11.62 4.02 -3.31
CA ASP A 29 -11.92 3.61 -4.68
C ASP A 29 -12.89 2.40 -4.79
N SER A 30 -13.77 2.21 -3.81
CA SER A 30 -14.69 1.07 -3.67
C SER A 30 -14.01 -0.30 -3.44
N THR A 31 -12.68 -0.33 -3.26
CA THR A 31 -11.94 -1.53 -2.84
C THR A 31 -11.76 -1.51 -1.31
N PRO A 32 -11.91 -2.66 -0.62
CA PRO A 32 -11.66 -2.72 0.81
C PRO A 32 -10.16 -2.53 1.13
N HIS A 33 -9.81 -1.38 1.70
CA HIS A 33 -8.46 -1.07 2.17
C HIS A 33 -8.36 -1.22 3.68
N TYR A 34 -7.57 -2.19 4.13
CA TYR A 34 -7.28 -2.37 5.56
C TYR A 34 -6.25 -1.38 6.04
N VAL A 35 -6.46 -0.78 7.20
CA VAL A 35 -5.51 0.12 7.89
C VAL A 35 -5.61 -0.11 9.39
N LEU A 36 -4.60 0.34 10.15
CA LEU A 36 -4.71 0.45 11.60
C LEU A 36 -5.93 1.32 11.97
N LYS A 37 -6.60 0.99 13.06
CA LYS A 37 -7.79 1.72 13.53
C LYS A 37 -7.54 3.22 13.67
N GLU A 38 -6.47 3.62 14.33
CA GLU A 38 -6.15 5.03 14.53
C GLU A 38 -5.86 5.77 13.22
N VAL A 39 -5.27 5.08 12.24
CA VAL A 39 -5.00 5.63 10.91
C VAL A 39 -6.31 5.82 10.14
N GLY A 40 -7.19 4.82 10.16
CA GLY A 40 -8.51 4.91 9.54
C GLY A 40 -9.31 6.08 10.09
N ASP A 41 -9.41 6.19 11.41
CA ASP A 41 -10.18 7.26 12.06
C ASP A 41 -9.61 8.65 11.74
N SER A 42 -8.29 8.80 11.71
CA SER A 42 -7.62 10.05 11.38
C SER A 42 -7.79 10.42 9.90
N PHE A 43 -7.66 9.45 9.01
CA PHE A 43 -7.84 9.62 7.57
C PHE A 43 -9.27 10.05 7.23
N GLU A 44 -10.27 9.36 7.77
CA GLU A 44 -11.68 9.69 7.52
C GLU A 44 -12.04 11.10 8.02
N LYS A 45 -11.51 11.52 9.17
CA LYS A 45 -11.66 12.90 9.68
C LYS A 45 -11.00 13.93 8.75
N MET A 46 -9.78 13.65 8.28
CA MET A 46 -9.07 14.51 7.35
C MET A 46 -9.82 14.64 6.02
N ALA A 47 -10.25 13.53 5.44
CA ALA A 47 -10.99 13.50 4.18
C ALA A 47 -12.34 14.25 4.30
N ALA A 48 -13.05 14.08 5.42
CA ALA A 48 -14.29 14.82 5.70
C ALA A 48 -14.06 16.33 5.81
N LYS A 49 -12.96 16.76 6.43
CA LYS A 49 -12.60 18.18 6.53
C LYS A 49 -12.22 18.77 5.17
N ALA A 50 -11.37 18.08 4.42
CA ALA A 50 -10.99 18.45 3.06
C ALA A 50 -12.21 18.62 2.15
N LYS A 51 -13.23 17.76 2.32
CA LYS A 51 -14.47 17.86 1.54
C LYS A 51 -15.24 19.16 1.78
N LYS A 52 -15.18 19.74 2.98
CA LYS A 52 -15.77 21.06 3.28
C LYS A 52 -15.08 22.18 2.51
N ASP A 53 -13.81 21.99 2.20
CA ASP A 53 -13.00 22.90 1.38
C ASP A 53 -13.06 22.53 -0.11
N SER A 54 -14.06 21.74 -0.52
CA SER A 54 -14.25 21.22 -1.90
C SER A 54 -13.11 20.32 -2.42
N ILE A 55 -12.23 19.82 -1.54
CA ILE A 55 -11.15 18.90 -1.88
C ILE A 55 -11.63 17.46 -1.64
N THR A 56 -11.56 16.60 -2.67
CA THR A 56 -11.94 15.19 -2.56
C THR A 56 -10.69 14.32 -2.39
N ILE A 57 -10.59 13.64 -1.24
CA ILE A 57 -9.52 12.70 -0.93
C ILE A 57 -10.13 11.31 -0.77
N PHE A 58 -9.55 10.31 -1.41
CA PHE A 58 -9.95 8.91 -1.29
C PHE A 58 -8.72 8.00 -1.28
N ALA A 59 -8.82 6.88 -0.57
CA ALA A 59 -7.79 5.87 -0.48
C ALA A 59 -7.80 4.96 -1.72
N VAL A 60 -6.65 4.86 -2.37
CA VAL A 60 -6.37 3.91 -3.47
C VAL A 60 -5.58 2.68 -3.02
N SER A 61 -5.01 2.73 -1.82
CA SER A 61 -4.37 1.58 -1.18
C SER A 61 -4.23 1.79 0.33
N GLY A 62 -4.31 0.71 1.11
CA GLY A 62 -4.00 0.68 2.54
C GLY A 62 -2.79 -0.23 2.86
N PHE A 63 -2.92 -1.05 3.89
CA PHE A 63 -1.98 -2.10 4.28
C PHE A 63 -1.63 -3.01 3.10
N ARG A 64 -0.34 -3.32 2.98
CA ARG A 64 0.17 -4.31 2.03
C ARG A 64 1.00 -5.33 2.77
N SER A 65 0.60 -6.59 2.67
CA SER A 65 1.39 -7.69 3.20
C SER A 65 2.70 -7.86 2.43
N PHE A 66 3.65 -8.57 3.02
CA PHE A 66 4.90 -8.97 2.36
C PHE A 66 4.65 -9.58 0.98
N ILE A 67 3.68 -10.51 0.91
CA ILE A 67 3.33 -11.22 -0.32
C ILE A 67 2.80 -10.26 -1.38
N MET A 68 1.90 -9.34 -1.01
CA MET A 68 1.36 -8.34 -1.94
C MET A 68 2.46 -7.42 -2.48
N GLN A 69 3.36 -6.94 -1.62
CA GLN A 69 4.44 -6.06 -2.08
C GLN A 69 5.45 -6.79 -2.96
N LYS A 70 5.77 -8.06 -2.64
CA LYS A 70 6.60 -8.90 -3.49
C LYS A 70 5.96 -9.06 -4.87
N GLN A 71 4.67 -9.41 -4.94
CA GLN A 71 3.94 -9.55 -6.19
C GLN A 71 3.96 -8.25 -7.01
N ILE A 72 3.60 -7.11 -6.41
CA ILE A 72 3.61 -5.81 -7.11
C ILE A 72 5.01 -5.47 -7.65
N TRP A 73 6.06 -5.81 -6.89
CA TRP A 73 7.43 -5.61 -7.34
C TRP A 73 7.78 -6.52 -8.54
N GLU A 74 7.45 -7.81 -8.46
CA GLU A 74 7.71 -8.78 -9.54
C GLU A 74 6.93 -8.43 -10.82
N GLU A 75 5.68 -7.98 -10.70
CA GLU A 75 4.87 -7.49 -11.81
C GLU A 75 5.49 -6.24 -12.46
N LYS A 76 5.98 -5.30 -11.65
CA LYS A 76 6.67 -4.10 -12.14
C LYS A 76 8.00 -4.39 -12.81
N PHE A 77 8.71 -5.38 -12.29
CA PHE A 77 9.99 -5.81 -12.83
C PHE A 77 9.84 -6.54 -14.16
N SER A 78 8.97 -7.54 -14.22
CA SER A 78 8.67 -8.31 -15.44
C SER A 78 7.97 -7.49 -16.54
N GLY A 79 7.32 -6.38 -16.17
CA GLY A 79 6.53 -5.56 -17.10
C GLY A 79 5.06 -5.97 -17.20
N ALA A 80 4.60 -6.91 -16.39
CA ALA A 80 3.17 -7.20 -16.23
C ALA A 80 2.39 -5.99 -15.68
N ARG A 81 3.08 -5.14 -14.92
CA ARG A 81 2.60 -3.83 -14.46
C ARG A 81 3.64 -2.76 -14.79
N LEU A 82 3.21 -1.57 -15.18
CA LEU A 82 4.13 -0.46 -15.38
C LEU A 82 4.45 0.25 -14.04
N ALA A 83 5.69 0.68 -13.90
CA ALA A 83 6.14 1.58 -12.84
C ALA A 83 6.39 2.96 -13.46
N ASN A 84 5.47 3.91 -13.24
CA ASN A 84 5.55 5.26 -13.81
C ASN A 84 5.70 5.25 -15.35
N GLY A 85 4.98 4.36 -16.03
CA GLY A 85 5.06 4.19 -17.48
C GLY A 85 6.23 3.32 -17.96
N LEU A 86 7.12 2.86 -17.06
CA LEU A 86 8.31 2.09 -17.39
C LEU A 86 8.16 0.61 -17.04
N ILE A 87 8.86 -0.23 -17.80
CA ILE A 87 9.14 -1.63 -17.45
C ILE A 87 10.51 -1.65 -16.76
N LEU A 88 10.55 -2.02 -15.47
CA LEU A 88 11.77 -1.84 -14.69
C LEU A 88 12.92 -2.72 -15.14
N SER A 89 12.66 -3.92 -15.67
CA SER A 89 13.74 -4.79 -16.21
C SER A 89 14.38 -4.23 -17.48
N LYS A 90 13.70 -3.34 -18.22
CA LYS A 90 14.25 -2.66 -19.39
C LYS A 90 15.03 -1.41 -19.01
N GLU A 91 14.51 -0.65 -18.04
CA GLU A 91 15.15 0.58 -17.56
C GLU A 91 16.38 0.27 -16.68
N TYR A 92 16.24 -0.73 -15.82
CA TYR A 92 17.26 -1.23 -14.91
C TYR A 92 17.52 -2.71 -15.21
N PRO A 93 18.14 -3.02 -16.37
CA PRO A 93 18.63 -4.37 -16.61
C PRO A 93 19.59 -4.76 -15.48
N HIS A 94 19.80 -6.07 -15.24
CA HIS A 94 20.64 -6.62 -14.17
C HIS A 94 22.11 -6.13 -14.22
N ASP A 95 22.30 -4.86 -13.91
CA ASP A 95 23.57 -4.18 -13.84
C ASP A 95 23.70 -3.66 -12.41
N PHE A 96 24.28 -4.52 -11.58
CA PHE A 96 24.56 -4.22 -10.18
C PHE A 96 25.64 -3.15 -10.02
N SER A 97 26.35 -2.75 -11.09
CA SER A 97 27.36 -1.70 -11.04
C SER A 97 26.77 -0.31 -10.81
N LYS A 98 25.47 -0.11 -11.11
CA LYS A 98 24.75 1.14 -10.83
C LYS A 98 24.13 1.22 -9.43
N ARG A 99 24.33 0.22 -8.56
CA ARG A 99 23.72 0.17 -7.21
C ARG A 99 24.63 0.68 -6.09
N VAL A 100 25.79 1.21 -6.41
CA VAL A 100 26.70 1.80 -5.43
C VAL A 100 26.83 3.28 -5.71
N GLU A 101 25.99 4.07 -5.04
CA GLU A 101 26.29 5.44 -4.61
C GLU A 101 25.15 5.90 -3.69
N ASN A 102 25.32 5.59 -2.40
CA ASN A 102 25.00 6.42 -1.22
C ASN A 102 25.30 5.64 0.06
#